data_AF-A0A940FPR2-F1
#
_entry.id   AF-A0A940FPR2-F1
#
_cell.length_a   1.000
_cell.length_b   1.000
_cell.length_c   1.000
_cell.angle_alpha   90.00
_cell.angle_beta   90.00
_cell.angle_gamma   90.00
#
_symmetry.space_group_name_H-M   'P 1'
#
loop_
_entity.id
_entity.type
_entity.pdbx_description
1 polymer ?
#
loop_
_entity_poly.entity_id
_entity_poly.type
_entity_poly.pdbx_seq_one_letter_code
_entity_poly.pdbx_strand_id
1 'polypeptide(L)'
;DRYAFIIADLTEAENILPEAYAVTTDYPTARIRANKWAAASLLARVYLYTKDYTKAAEKAAAVIGSGMYSLETDLNNVFLTSSNEAVLQFMAGDFYNTTEGLYFNQAFDFVEPSFLIHPDLLSSFPADDKRLASWTKTVSVNSASYTFPFKYKIRIGSAPFQEYNMVIRLAELYLIKAEALALKNDIEASATELKVVRERAGLTQFPADISQQDLLDSIAVERRREFFGEWGHRWLDLKRTGKVNDVLLPLKSATWNMNDTLYPIPFYEIQTNFNLVQNQGYQ
;
A
#
# COMPACT_ATOMS: atom_id res chain seq x y z
N ASP A 1 23.86 9.96 4.98
CA ASP A 1 22.98 9.42 3.93
C ASP A 1 22.15 8.28 4.52
N ARG A 2 20.92 8.54 4.98
CA ARG A 2 20.08 7.53 5.67
C ARG A 2 19.59 6.44 4.73
N TYR A 3 19.37 6.77 3.45
CA TYR A 3 18.94 5.80 2.46
C TYR A 3 20.05 4.82 2.10
N ALA A 4 21.31 5.26 2.06
CA ALA A 4 22.44 4.35 1.88
C ALA A 4 22.51 3.28 2.97
N PHE A 5 22.30 3.65 4.25
CA PHE A 5 22.23 2.67 5.34
C PHE A 5 21.05 1.70 5.19
N ILE A 6 19.85 2.21 4.90
CA ILE A 6 18.66 1.36 4.69
C ILE A 6 18.89 0.37 3.53
N ILE A 7 19.48 0.84 2.43
CA ILE A 7 19.79 0.00 1.27
C ILE A 7 20.82 -1.07 1.63
N ALA A 8 21.87 -0.71 2.37
CA ALA A 8 22.88 -1.67 2.83
C ALA A 8 22.25 -2.75 3.72
N ASP A 9 21.48 -2.36 4.74
CA ASP A 9 20.82 -3.30 5.66
C ASP A 9 19.86 -4.24 4.92
N LEU A 10 19.05 -3.71 4.00
CA LEU A 10 18.11 -4.52 3.22
C LEU A 10 18.83 -5.45 2.23
N THR A 11 19.95 -5.02 1.65
CA THR A 11 20.76 -5.84 0.76
C THR A 11 21.41 -6.99 1.54
N GLU A 12 21.93 -6.71 2.74
CA GLU A 12 22.43 -7.76 3.63
C GLU A 12 21.31 -8.73 4.03
N ALA A 13 20.15 -8.21 4.46
CA ALA A 13 18.99 -9.02 4.83
C ALA A 13 18.51 -9.94 3.69
N GLU A 14 18.43 -9.43 2.46
CA GLU A 14 18.08 -10.23 1.27
C GLU A 14 19.08 -11.38 1.04
N ASN A 15 20.36 -11.18 1.33
CA ASN A 15 21.40 -12.18 1.13
C ASN A 15 21.45 -13.25 2.23
N ILE A 16 21.06 -12.92 3.46
CA ILE A 16 21.18 -13.84 4.62
C ILE A 16 19.87 -14.51 5.02
N LEU A 17 18.70 -13.90 4.71
CA LEU A 17 17.41 -14.47 5.07
C LEU A 17 17.07 -15.68 4.17
N PRO A 18 16.37 -16.69 4.70
CA PRO A 18 15.92 -17.82 3.90
C PRO A 18 14.83 -17.39 2.90
N GLU A 19 14.67 -18.15 1.82
CA GLU A 19 13.55 -17.97 0.88
C GLU A 19 12.23 -18.48 1.47
N ALA A 20 12.25 -19.66 2.10
CA ALA A 20 11.08 -20.23 2.74
C ALA A 20 10.70 -19.46 4.00
N TYR A 21 9.39 -19.38 4.27
CA TYR A 21 8.91 -18.88 5.56
C TYR A 21 9.26 -19.84 6.69
N ALA A 22 9.53 -19.28 7.86
CA ALA A 22 9.62 -20.06 9.08
C ALA A 22 8.24 -20.63 9.42
N VAL A 23 8.12 -21.95 9.39
CA VAL A 23 6.90 -22.69 9.71
C VAL A 23 6.88 -23.01 11.21
N THR A 24 5.74 -22.79 11.85
CA THR A 24 5.51 -23.19 13.26
C THR A 24 4.25 -24.06 13.35
N THR A 25 4.13 -24.87 14.41
CA THR A 25 2.94 -25.71 14.62
C THR A 25 1.67 -24.88 14.72
N ASP A 26 1.74 -23.73 15.38
CA ASP A 26 0.58 -22.86 15.59
C ASP A 26 0.22 -22.04 14.34
N TYR A 27 1.20 -21.83 13.44
CA TYR A 27 1.05 -21.01 12.24
C TYR A 27 1.77 -21.64 11.03
N PRO A 28 1.24 -22.75 10.47
CA PRO A 28 1.96 -23.54 9.49
C PRO A 28 2.05 -22.90 8.09
N THR A 29 1.15 -21.97 7.77
CA THR A 29 1.07 -21.29 6.48
C THR A 29 1.31 -19.78 6.57
N ALA A 30 1.59 -19.27 7.77
CA ALA A 30 1.60 -17.83 8.01
C ALA A 30 2.84 -17.14 7.43
N ARG A 31 2.60 -16.04 6.74
CA ARG A 31 3.63 -15.19 6.12
C ARG A 31 4.00 -14.00 7.01
N ILE A 32 4.23 -14.30 8.29
CA ILE A 32 4.33 -13.30 9.39
C ILE A 32 5.76 -12.99 9.83
N ARG A 33 6.76 -13.64 9.24
CA ARG A 33 8.17 -13.38 9.48
C ARG A 33 8.82 -13.00 8.16
N ALA A 34 9.65 -11.96 8.19
CA ALA A 34 10.38 -11.53 7.02
C ALA A 34 11.30 -12.66 6.52
N ASN A 35 11.22 -12.93 5.22
CA ASN A 35 12.11 -13.81 4.48
C ASN A 35 12.92 -12.96 3.48
N LYS A 36 13.74 -13.60 2.64
CA LYS A 36 14.48 -12.93 1.56
C LYS A 36 13.59 -12.05 0.68
N TRP A 37 12.41 -12.54 0.33
CA TRP A 37 11.49 -11.82 -0.57
C TRP A 37 10.83 -10.61 0.07
N ALA A 38 10.59 -10.62 1.39
CA ALA A 38 10.17 -9.44 2.13
C ALA A 38 11.26 -8.35 2.10
N ALA A 39 12.53 -8.72 2.31
CA ALA A 39 13.65 -7.80 2.18
C ALA A 39 13.79 -7.25 0.76
N ALA A 40 13.76 -8.12 -0.26
CA ALA A 40 13.81 -7.73 -1.68
C ALA A 40 12.66 -6.80 -2.06
N SER A 41 11.45 -7.04 -1.53
CA SER A 41 10.29 -6.20 -1.84
C SER A 41 10.38 -4.81 -1.22
N LEU A 42 10.83 -4.72 0.03
CA LEU A 42 11.07 -3.42 0.66
C LEU A 42 12.24 -2.69 -0.04
N LEU A 43 13.25 -3.42 -0.50
CA LEU A 43 14.35 -2.86 -1.28
C LEU A 43 13.87 -2.32 -2.64
N ALA A 44 12.94 -2.99 -3.33
CA ALA A 44 12.29 -2.47 -4.54
C ALA A 44 11.58 -1.14 -4.28
N ARG A 45 10.83 -1.04 -3.18
CA ARG A 45 10.17 0.21 -2.75
C ARG A 45 11.17 1.32 -2.47
N VAL A 46 12.25 1.01 -1.75
CA VAL A 46 13.32 1.98 -1.42
C VAL A 46 14.05 2.47 -2.67
N TYR A 47 14.38 1.59 -3.61
CA TYR A 47 14.98 1.98 -4.88
C TYR A 47 14.06 2.86 -5.71
N LEU A 48 12.75 2.58 -5.74
CA LEU A 48 11.78 3.47 -6.39
C LEU A 48 11.79 4.87 -5.76
N TYR A 49 11.86 4.95 -4.43
CA TYR A 49 11.81 6.23 -3.69
C TYR A 49 13.09 7.03 -3.86
N THR A 50 14.23 6.34 -4.03
CA THR A 50 15.55 6.94 -4.27
C THR A 50 15.86 7.13 -5.76
N LYS A 51 14.89 6.84 -6.64
CA LYS A 51 14.96 7.01 -8.09
C LYS A 51 15.95 6.09 -8.81
N ASP A 52 16.39 5.01 -8.18
CA ASP A 52 17.13 3.93 -8.85
C ASP A 52 16.12 2.98 -9.52
N TYR A 53 15.54 3.46 -10.62
CA TYR A 53 14.45 2.75 -11.31
C TYR A 53 14.91 1.41 -11.89
N THR A 54 16.18 1.27 -12.26
CA THR A 54 16.71 -0.01 -12.72
C THR A 54 16.67 -1.04 -11.61
N LYS A 55 17.23 -0.73 -10.43
CA LYS A 55 17.20 -1.69 -9.32
C LYS A 55 15.80 -1.89 -8.74
N ALA A 56 14.95 -0.87 -8.77
CA ALA A 56 13.54 -1.01 -8.39
C ALA A 56 12.83 -2.07 -9.25
N ALA A 57 12.97 -1.98 -10.58
CA ALA A 57 12.40 -2.93 -11.51
C ALA A 57 13.03 -4.33 -11.37
N GLU A 58 14.35 -4.43 -11.19
CA GLU A 58 15.05 -5.71 -10.98
C GLU A 58 14.57 -6.43 -9.72
N LYS A 59 14.48 -5.73 -8.58
CA LYS A 59 14.02 -6.33 -7.31
C LYS A 59 12.56 -6.73 -7.37
N ALA A 60 11.71 -5.90 -7.96
CA ALA A 60 10.31 -6.27 -8.17
C ALA A 60 10.18 -7.48 -9.10
N ALA A 61 10.93 -7.53 -10.20
CA ALA A 61 10.94 -8.67 -11.12
C ALA A 61 11.44 -9.96 -10.45
N ALA A 62 12.44 -9.89 -9.57
CA ALA A 62 12.93 -11.05 -8.82
C ALA A 62 11.85 -11.64 -7.91
N VAL A 63 11.09 -10.80 -7.19
CA VAL A 63 10.00 -11.26 -6.32
C VAL A 63 8.85 -11.83 -7.14
N ILE A 64 8.44 -11.17 -8.23
CA ILE A 64 7.38 -11.64 -9.14
C ILE A 64 7.77 -12.99 -9.76
N GLY A 65 9.03 -13.13 -10.20
CA GLY A 65 9.55 -14.33 -10.84
C GLY A 65 9.95 -15.46 -9.87
N SER A 66 9.82 -15.26 -8.56
CA SER A 66 10.19 -16.28 -7.55
C SER A 66 9.32 -17.53 -7.57
N GLY A 67 8.10 -17.43 -8.12
CA GLY A 67 7.09 -18.50 -8.07
C GLY A 67 6.46 -18.73 -6.69
N MET A 68 6.83 -17.96 -5.67
CA MET A 68 6.29 -18.10 -4.30
C MET A 68 4.94 -17.38 -4.10
N TYR A 69 4.61 -16.46 -4.99
CA TYR A 69 3.48 -15.53 -4.83
C TYR A 69 2.61 -15.51 -6.07
N SER A 70 1.31 -15.35 -5.88
CA SER A 70 0.35 -15.13 -6.96
C SER A 70 -0.71 -14.11 -6.54
N LEU A 71 -1.25 -13.35 -7.50
CA LEU A 71 -2.39 -12.49 -7.22
C LEU A 71 -3.61 -13.36 -6.91
N GLU A 72 -4.37 -12.97 -5.90
CA GLU A 72 -5.66 -13.61 -5.63
C GLU A 72 -6.68 -13.21 -6.70
N THR A 73 -7.35 -14.20 -7.28
CA THR A 73 -8.42 -13.98 -8.28
C THR A 73 -9.71 -13.53 -7.62
N ASP A 74 -10.00 -14.03 -6.42
CA ASP A 74 -11.06 -13.50 -5.55
C ASP A 74 -10.48 -12.40 -4.64
N LEU A 75 -10.96 -11.17 -4.83
CA LEU A 75 -10.54 -10.01 -4.06
C LEU A 75 -10.80 -10.13 -2.55
N ASN A 76 -11.72 -11.00 -2.13
CA ASN A 76 -11.99 -11.25 -0.71
C ASN A 76 -10.90 -12.11 -0.06
N ASN A 77 -10.09 -12.82 -0.84
CA ASN A 77 -8.99 -13.64 -0.32
C ASN A 77 -7.70 -12.83 -0.09
N VAL A 78 -7.60 -11.63 -0.64
CA VAL A 78 -6.37 -10.81 -0.61
C VAL A 78 -5.89 -10.55 0.81
N PHE A 79 -6.80 -10.30 1.76
CA PHE A 79 -6.44 -9.89 3.13
C PHE A 79 -6.50 -11.04 4.15
N LEU A 80 -6.72 -12.27 3.69
CA LEU A 80 -6.73 -13.45 4.55
C LEU A 80 -5.31 -13.87 4.96
N THR A 81 -5.19 -14.60 6.07
CA THR A 81 -3.91 -15.16 6.53
C THR A 81 -3.31 -16.18 5.55
N SER A 82 -4.15 -16.79 4.71
CA SER A 82 -3.76 -17.77 3.69
C SER A 82 -3.50 -17.16 2.30
N SER A 83 -3.49 -15.83 2.17
CA SER A 83 -3.32 -15.18 0.87
C SER A 83 -2.01 -15.58 0.19
N ASN A 84 -2.11 -16.04 -1.06
CA ASN A 84 -0.96 -16.28 -1.92
C ASN A 84 -0.30 -14.98 -2.38
N GLU A 85 -0.98 -13.85 -2.25
CA GLU A 85 -0.48 -12.52 -2.60
C GLU A 85 0.44 -11.94 -1.53
N ALA A 86 0.30 -12.38 -0.28
CA ALA A 86 1.05 -11.86 0.86
C ALA A 86 2.56 -12.14 0.74
N VAL A 87 3.39 -11.09 0.78
CA VAL A 87 4.85 -11.22 0.96
C VAL A 87 5.23 -11.00 2.43
N LEU A 88 4.51 -10.13 3.13
CA LEU A 88 4.66 -9.97 4.57
C LEU A 88 3.34 -9.52 5.18
N GLN A 89 2.96 -10.19 6.25
CA GLN A 89 1.81 -9.84 7.08
C GLN A 89 2.24 -9.66 8.53
N PHE A 90 1.50 -8.88 9.30
CA PHE A 90 1.63 -8.83 10.76
C PHE A 90 0.37 -9.33 11.43
N MET A 91 0.56 -10.19 12.42
CA MET A 91 -0.49 -10.67 13.29
C MET A 91 -0.81 -9.58 14.32
N ALA A 92 -2.10 -9.26 14.48
CA ALA A 92 -2.53 -8.39 15.58
C ALA A 92 -2.60 -9.17 16.90
N GLY A 93 -2.77 -8.43 18.00
CA GLY A 93 -2.91 -9.00 19.35
C GLY A 93 -4.32 -9.54 19.64
N ASP A 94 -4.66 -9.62 20.92
CA ASP A 94 -5.93 -10.16 21.37
C ASP A 94 -7.13 -9.27 20.95
N PHE A 95 -8.29 -9.92 20.74
CA PHE A 95 -9.63 -9.32 20.49
C PHE A 95 -9.94 -8.83 19.07
N TYR A 96 -8.98 -8.72 18.15
CA TYR A 96 -9.25 -8.33 16.76
C TYR A 96 -8.18 -8.89 15.82
N ASN A 97 -8.56 -9.15 14.57
CA ASN A 97 -7.64 -9.70 13.57
C ASN A 97 -6.65 -8.64 13.06
N THR A 98 -7.15 -7.42 12.81
CA THR A 98 -6.36 -6.30 12.28
C THR A 98 -6.80 -4.96 12.84
N THR A 99 -5.86 -4.02 12.94
CA THR A 99 -6.14 -2.66 13.44
C THR A 99 -7.12 -1.95 12.50
N GLU A 100 -6.89 -2.06 11.20
CA GLU A 100 -7.78 -1.54 10.16
C GLU A 100 -9.17 -2.20 10.22
N GLY A 101 -9.25 -3.51 10.48
CA GLY A 101 -10.51 -4.20 10.71
C GLY A 101 -11.25 -3.62 11.92
N LEU A 102 -10.56 -3.35 13.02
CA LEU A 102 -11.17 -2.77 14.23
C LEU A 102 -11.68 -1.33 14.02
N TYR A 103 -10.91 -0.49 13.32
CA TYR A 103 -11.16 0.94 13.22
C TYR A 103 -11.91 1.39 11.95
N PHE A 104 -11.69 0.74 10.79
CA PHE A 104 -12.42 1.08 9.57
C PHE A 104 -13.78 0.39 9.50
N ASN A 105 -13.88 -0.85 10.00
CA ASN A 105 -15.17 -1.52 10.11
C ASN A 105 -15.94 -0.97 11.32
N GLN A 106 -17.24 -0.83 11.15
CA GLN A 106 -18.12 -0.32 12.19
C GLN A 106 -18.72 -1.44 13.03
N ALA A 107 -19.02 -1.13 14.29
CA ALA A 107 -19.79 -2.04 15.13
C ALA A 107 -21.26 -2.11 14.69
N PHE A 108 -21.81 -1.00 14.19
CA PHE A 108 -23.22 -0.83 13.88
C PHE A 108 -23.39 0.03 12.63
N ASP A 109 -24.23 -0.43 11.70
CA ASP A 109 -24.48 0.24 10.42
C ASP A 109 -25.38 1.49 10.54
N PHE A 110 -25.89 1.78 11.75
CA PHE A 110 -26.67 2.99 12.06
C PHE A 110 -25.82 4.11 12.70
N VAL A 111 -24.50 3.93 12.80
CA VAL A 111 -23.56 4.95 13.32
C VAL A 111 -22.72 5.49 12.16
N GLU A 112 -22.35 6.77 12.19
CA GLU A 112 -21.46 7.35 11.18
C GLU A 112 -20.03 6.78 11.27
N PRO A 113 -19.39 6.39 10.16
CA PRO A 113 -18.03 5.85 10.19
C PRO A 113 -16.98 6.90 10.55
N SER A 114 -16.02 6.54 11.41
CA SER A 114 -14.91 7.42 11.78
C SER A 114 -13.93 7.68 10.63
N PHE A 115 -13.91 6.80 9.63
CA PHE A 115 -13.04 6.90 8.45
C PHE A 115 -13.88 6.71 7.20
N LEU A 116 -13.78 7.67 6.28
CA LEU A 116 -14.57 7.69 5.04
C LEU A 116 -13.65 7.71 3.83
N ILE A 117 -14.12 7.12 2.73
CA ILE A 117 -13.48 7.28 1.42
C ILE A 117 -13.93 8.63 0.86
N HIS A 118 -12.96 9.48 0.54
CA HIS A 118 -13.24 10.78 -0.07
C HIS A 118 -13.95 10.61 -1.43
N PRO A 119 -14.94 11.45 -1.78
CA PRO A 119 -15.70 11.34 -3.04
C PRO A 119 -14.81 11.27 -4.29
N ASP A 120 -13.72 12.05 -4.35
CA ASP A 120 -12.74 12.01 -5.43
C ASP A 120 -12.10 10.62 -5.66
N LEU A 121 -11.89 9.83 -4.59
CA LEU A 121 -11.42 8.45 -4.75
C LEU A 121 -12.56 7.56 -5.25
N LEU A 122 -13.78 7.70 -4.73
CA LEU A 122 -14.94 6.93 -5.19
C LEU A 122 -15.21 7.16 -6.68
N SER A 123 -15.22 8.42 -7.13
CA SER A 123 -15.42 8.78 -8.54
C SER A 123 -14.25 8.35 -9.43
N SER A 124 -13.11 8.01 -8.85
CA SER A 124 -12.01 7.46 -9.63
C SER A 124 -12.30 6.03 -10.09
N PHE A 125 -13.11 5.22 -9.39
CA PHE A 125 -13.35 3.83 -9.79
C PHE A 125 -14.28 3.76 -11.02
N PRO A 126 -13.91 3.01 -12.08
CA PRO A 126 -14.86 2.59 -13.10
C PRO A 126 -15.99 1.75 -12.47
N ALA A 127 -17.18 1.77 -13.08
CA ALA A 127 -18.36 1.07 -12.55
C ALA A 127 -18.19 -0.45 -12.47
N ASP A 128 -17.32 -1.02 -13.32
CA ASP A 128 -16.97 -2.44 -13.39
C ASP A 128 -15.76 -2.82 -12.52
N ASP A 129 -15.16 -1.86 -11.81
CA ASP A 129 -14.04 -2.16 -10.90
C ASP A 129 -14.51 -2.97 -9.70
N LYS A 130 -14.13 -4.24 -9.66
CA LYS A 130 -14.54 -5.20 -8.64
C LYS A 130 -14.10 -4.78 -7.24
N ARG A 131 -13.06 -3.95 -7.10
CA ARG A 131 -12.59 -3.46 -5.80
C ARG A 131 -13.60 -2.55 -5.13
N LEU A 132 -14.42 -1.81 -5.89
CA LEU A 132 -15.45 -0.97 -5.29
C LEU A 132 -16.44 -1.82 -4.51
N ALA A 133 -16.92 -2.92 -5.10
CA ALA A 133 -17.82 -3.86 -4.44
C ALA A 133 -17.13 -4.70 -3.35
N SER A 134 -15.89 -5.16 -3.61
CA SER A 134 -15.19 -6.07 -2.69
C SER A 134 -14.49 -5.38 -1.54
N TRP A 135 -14.07 -4.13 -1.65
CA TRP A 135 -13.18 -3.48 -0.67
C TRP A 135 -13.75 -2.21 -0.05
N THR A 136 -15.00 -1.88 -0.35
CA THR A 136 -15.72 -0.79 0.32
C THR A 136 -17.03 -1.31 0.90
N LYS A 137 -17.55 -0.59 1.90
CA LYS A 137 -18.91 -0.79 2.43
C LYS A 137 -19.59 0.56 2.51
N THR A 138 -20.86 0.60 2.12
CA THR A 138 -21.70 1.79 2.23
C THR A 138 -22.82 1.53 3.23
N VAL A 139 -22.99 2.45 4.17
CA VAL A 139 -24.09 2.45 5.15
C VAL A 139 -24.91 3.73 5.00
N SER A 140 -26.17 3.67 5.42
CA SER A 140 -27.08 4.82 5.41
C SER A 140 -27.44 5.20 6.84
N VAL A 141 -27.06 6.41 7.25
CA VAL A 141 -27.31 6.95 8.60
C VAL A 141 -28.00 8.30 8.44
N ASN A 142 -29.18 8.46 9.04
CA ASN A 142 -29.98 9.69 8.96
C ASN A 142 -30.18 10.19 7.51
N SER A 143 -30.47 9.27 6.58
CA SER A 143 -30.65 9.53 5.13
C SER A 143 -29.39 9.99 4.37
N ALA A 144 -28.23 10.04 5.01
CA ALA A 144 -26.93 10.25 4.35
C ALA A 144 -26.22 8.91 4.14
N SER A 145 -25.54 8.75 2.99
CA SER A 145 -24.76 7.56 2.66
C SER A 145 -23.28 7.78 2.93
N TYR A 146 -22.66 6.83 3.62
CA TYR A 146 -21.25 6.87 4.00
C TYR A 146 -20.54 5.64 3.47
N THR A 147 -19.53 5.84 2.62
CA THR A 147 -18.69 4.77 2.10
C THR A 147 -17.32 4.78 2.78
N PHE A 148 -16.89 3.63 3.28
CA PHE A 148 -15.65 3.48 4.04
C PHE A 148 -14.82 2.27 3.57
N PRO A 149 -13.51 2.23 3.87
CA PRO A 149 -12.67 1.08 3.54
C PRO A 149 -13.15 -0.19 4.26
N PHE A 150 -13.29 -1.28 3.50
CA PHE A 150 -13.81 -2.54 4.00
C PHE A 150 -12.99 -3.72 3.43
N LYS A 151 -11.67 -3.56 3.35
CA LYS A 151 -10.72 -4.59 2.90
C LYS A 151 -10.64 -5.75 3.89
N TYR A 152 -10.46 -5.41 5.17
CA TYR A 152 -10.59 -6.33 6.29
C TYR A 152 -12.06 -6.39 6.73
N LYS A 153 -12.60 -7.60 6.80
CA LYS A 153 -14.01 -7.89 7.04
C LYS A 153 -14.30 -8.14 8.52
N ILE A 154 -13.29 -8.56 9.28
CA ILE A 154 -13.46 -9.00 10.66
C ILE A 154 -13.04 -7.86 11.60
N ARG A 155 -14.05 -7.28 12.26
CA ARG A 155 -13.83 -6.19 13.23
C ARG A 155 -13.29 -6.68 14.56
N ILE A 156 -13.96 -7.66 15.14
CA ILE A 156 -13.61 -8.31 16.41
C ILE A 156 -13.47 -9.80 16.10
N GLY A 157 -12.43 -10.43 16.65
CA GLY A 157 -12.12 -11.82 16.39
C GLY A 157 -11.29 -12.42 17.52
N SER A 158 -11.19 -13.73 17.51
CA SER A 158 -10.32 -14.49 18.41
C SER A 158 -9.58 -15.55 17.61
N ALA A 159 -8.49 -16.08 18.15
CA ALA A 159 -7.71 -17.10 17.47
C ALA A 159 -8.56 -18.37 17.18
N PRO A 160 -8.35 -19.05 16.04
CA PRO A 160 -7.40 -18.69 14.98
C PRO A 160 -7.89 -17.50 14.15
N PHE A 161 -7.01 -16.52 13.97
CA PHE A 161 -7.32 -15.33 13.17
C PHE A 161 -7.38 -15.67 11.69
N GLN A 162 -8.33 -15.05 10.98
CA GLN A 162 -8.58 -15.30 9.56
C GLN A 162 -7.99 -14.19 8.67
N GLU A 163 -7.68 -13.03 9.25
CA GLU A 163 -7.07 -11.89 8.56
C GLU A 163 -5.81 -11.46 9.31
N TYR A 164 -4.78 -11.04 8.58
CA TYR A 164 -3.59 -10.40 9.14
C TYR A 164 -3.32 -9.08 8.42
N ASN A 165 -2.65 -8.15 9.11
CA ASN A 165 -2.36 -6.82 8.57
C ASN A 165 -1.38 -7.02 7.41
N MET A 166 -1.82 -6.75 6.19
CA MET A 166 -1.05 -6.94 4.97
C MET A 166 -0.02 -5.81 4.81
N VAL A 167 1.27 -6.12 4.96
CA VAL A 167 2.38 -5.15 4.96
C VAL A 167 2.97 -4.96 3.57
N ILE A 168 3.19 -6.07 2.87
CA ILE A 168 3.73 -6.11 1.51
C ILE A 168 3.00 -7.23 0.78
N ARG A 169 2.56 -6.96 -0.45
CA ARG A 169 1.86 -7.93 -1.30
C ARG A 169 2.24 -7.78 -2.76
N LEU A 170 2.03 -8.85 -3.53
CA LEU A 170 2.51 -8.97 -4.90
C LEU A 170 2.04 -7.84 -5.83
N ALA A 171 0.81 -7.31 -5.69
CA ALA A 171 0.37 -6.19 -6.52
C ALA A 171 1.22 -4.93 -6.36
N GLU A 172 1.86 -4.74 -5.20
CA GLU A 172 2.81 -3.64 -5.00
C GLU A 172 4.02 -3.80 -5.90
N LEU A 173 4.54 -5.01 -6.05
CA LEU A 173 5.71 -5.28 -6.88
C LEU A 173 5.39 -5.08 -8.36
N TYR A 174 4.21 -5.51 -8.83
CA TYR A 174 3.75 -5.20 -10.18
C TYR A 174 3.70 -3.69 -10.43
N LEU A 175 3.13 -2.92 -9.49
CA LEU A 175 3.01 -1.47 -9.64
C LEU A 175 4.33 -0.72 -9.45
N ILE A 176 5.26 -1.21 -8.63
CA ILE A 176 6.64 -0.69 -8.55
C ILE A 176 7.36 -0.93 -9.88
N LYS A 177 7.28 -2.15 -10.42
CA LYS A 177 7.92 -2.50 -11.69
C LYS A 177 7.34 -1.69 -12.84
N ALA A 178 6.00 -1.58 -12.93
CA ALA A 178 5.32 -0.77 -13.92
C ALA A 178 5.79 0.69 -13.88
N GLU A 179 5.85 1.30 -12.69
CA GLU A 179 6.26 2.70 -12.53
C GLU A 179 7.73 2.91 -12.90
N ALA A 180 8.62 2.02 -12.44
CA ALA A 180 10.03 2.09 -12.74
C ALA A 180 10.32 1.93 -14.24
N LEU A 181 9.61 1.03 -14.93
CA LEU A 181 9.71 0.86 -16.38
C LEU A 181 9.20 2.09 -17.15
N ALA A 182 8.06 2.66 -16.74
CA ALA A 182 7.54 3.89 -17.34
C ALA A 182 8.53 5.04 -17.19
N LEU A 183 9.15 5.22 -16.01
CA LEU A 183 10.18 6.26 -15.77
C LEU A 183 11.47 6.03 -16.57
N LYS A 184 11.73 4.79 -16.99
CA LYS A 184 12.80 4.42 -17.92
C LYS A 184 12.40 4.51 -19.40
N ASN A 185 11.19 4.98 -19.68
CA ASN A 185 10.60 5.09 -21.02
C ASN A 185 10.39 3.72 -21.72
N ASP A 186 10.25 2.64 -20.95
CA ASP A 186 9.86 1.31 -21.45
C ASP A 186 8.34 1.14 -21.33
N ILE A 187 7.64 1.77 -22.28
CA ILE A 187 6.18 1.94 -22.26
C ILE A 187 5.44 0.60 -22.38
N GLU A 188 5.89 -0.26 -23.29
CA GLU A 188 5.24 -1.55 -23.56
C GLU A 188 5.38 -2.50 -22.36
N ALA A 189 6.58 -2.64 -21.80
CA ALA A 189 6.79 -3.48 -20.63
C ALA A 189 6.05 -2.92 -19.41
N SER A 190 6.08 -1.60 -19.20
CA SER A 190 5.32 -0.96 -18.11
C SER A 190 3.82 -1.21 -18.21
N ALA A 191 3.23 -1.00 -19.40
CA ALA A 191 1.81 -1.24 -19.63
C ALA A 191 1.43 -2.71 -19.38
N THR A 192 2.32 -3.65 -19.71
CA THR A 192 2.14 -5.08 -19.41
C THR A 192 2.01 -5.32 -17.91
N GLU A 193 2.92 -4.78 -17.09
CA GLU A 193 2.87 -4.94 -15.63
C GLU A 193 1.63 -4.27 -15.00
N LEU A 194 1.26 -3.08 -15.49
CA LEU A 194 0.06 -2.37 -15.01
C LEU A 194 -1.23 -3.16 -15.31
N LYS A 195 -1.35 -3.74 -16.51
CA LYS A 195 -2.52 -4.52 -16.93
C LYS A 195 -2.79 -5.71 -16.01
N VAL A 196 -1.76 -6.37 -15.47
CA VAL A 196 -1.94 -7.51 -14.56
C VAL A 196 -2.84 -7.16 -13.36
N VAL A 197 -2.59 -6.02 -12.72
CA VAL A 197 -3.39 -5.58 -11.56
C VAL A 197 -4.78 -5.10 -11.98
N ARG A 198 -4.86 -4.41 -13.13
CA ARG A 198 -6.13 -3.90 -13.69
C ARG A 198 -7.08 -5.03 -14.08
N GLU A 199 -6.59 -6.02 -14.79
CA GLU A 199 -7.37 -7.19 -15.25
C GLU A 199 -7.91 -7.99 -14.07
N ARG A 200 -7.11 -8.17 -13.01
CA ARG A 200 -7.57 -8.77 -11.75
C ARG A 200 -8.73 -7.98 -11.15
N ALA A 201 -8.66 -6.64 -11.19
CA ALA A 201 -9.75 -5.76 -10.75
C ALA A 201 -10.96 -5.73 -11.71
N GLY A 202 -10.93 -6.45 -12.83
CA GLY A 202 -12.00 -6.47 -13.84
C GLY A 202 -11.84 -5.43 -14.96
N LEU A 203 -10.78 -4.62 -14.93
CA LEU A 203 -10.54 -3.53 -15.86
C LEU A 203 -9.68 -3.98 -17.05
N THR A 204 -10.30 -4.55 -18.08
CA THR A 204 -9.59 -5.08 -19.26
C THR A 204 -9.29 -4.03 -20.32
N GLN A 205 -10.01 -2.91 -20.32
CA GLN A 205 -9.81 -1.84 -21.29
C GLN A 205 -8.54 -1.04 -20.95
N PHE A 206 -7.63 -0.92 -21.92
CA PHE A 206 -6.42 -0.12 -21.81
C PHE A 206 -6.03 0.44 -23.20
N PRO A 207 -5.63 1.72 -23.32
CA PRO A 207 -5.23 2.29 -24.60
C PRO A 207 -4.05 1.53 -25.22
N ALA A 208 -4.11 1.28 -26.54
CA ALA A 208 -3.00 0.66 -27.27
C ALA A 208 -1.79 1.63 -27.37
N ASP A 209 -2.09 2.90 -27.65
CA ASP A 209 -1.11 3.97 -27.71
C ASP A 209 -1.29 4.87 -26.48
N ILE A 210 -0.27 4.91 -25.62
CA ILE A 210 -0.27 5.73 -24.41
C ILE A 210 1.05 6.48 -24.28
N SER A 211 0.99 7.77 -23.94
CA SER A 211 2.21 8.53 -23.67
C SER A 211 2.86 8.09 -22.36
N GLN A 212 4.15 8.36 -22.19
CA GLN A 212 4.85 8.09 -20.93
C GLN A 212 4.13 8.75 -19.74
N GLN A 213 3.70 10.00 -19.90
CA GLN A 213 3.06 10.76 -18.84
C GLN A 213 1.67 10.20 -18.50
N ASP A 214 0.85 9.89 -19.50
CA ASP A 214 -0.48 9.30 -19.29
C ASP A 214 -0.38 7.90 -18.64
N LEU A 215 0.67 7.13 -18.97
CA LEU A 215 0.96 5.85 -18.33
C LEU A 215 1.34 6.04 -16.86
N LEU A 216 2.21 6.99 -16.54
CA LEU A 216 2.56 7.32 -15.15
C LEU A 216 1.35 7.79 -14.33
N ASP A 217 0.48 8.61 -14.91
CA ASP A 217 -0.75 9.05 -14.25
C ASP A 217 -1.74 7.89 -14.09
N SER A 218 -1.84 6.98 -15.06
CA SER A 218 -2.62 5.74 -14.93
C SER A 218 -2.10 4.85 -13.81
N ILE A 219 -0.77 4.70 -13.69
CA ILE A 219 -0.14 3.95 -12.59
C ILE A 219 -0.44 4.61 -11.25
N ALA A 220 -0.36 5.94 -11.15
CA ALA A 220 -0.65 6.67 -9.91
C ALA A 220 -2.12 6.51 -9.48
N VAL A 221 -3.05 6.50 -10.42
CA VAL A 221 -4.47 6.21 -10.17
C VAL A 221 -4.65 4.76 -9.73
N GLU A 222 -4.01 3.81 -10.42
CA GLU A 222 -4.11 2.39 -10.08
C GLU A 222 -3.56 2.11 -8.69
N ARG A 223 -2.40 2.67 -8.32
CA ARG A 223 -1.84 2.60 -6.95
C ARG A 223 -2.81 3.14 -5.91
N ARG A 224 -3.52 4.24 -6.21
CA ARG A 224 -4.50 4.82 -5.28
C ARG A 224 -5.72 3.92 -5.09
N ARG A 225 -6.25 3.34 -6.17
CA ARG A 225 -7.38 2.38 -6.12
C ARG A 225 -6.97 1.05 -5.50
N GLU A 226 -5.73 0.63 -5.70
CA GLU A 226 -5.20 -0.62 -5.22
C GLU A 226 -4.90 -0.55 -3.71
N PHE A 227 -4.26 0.53 -3.25
CA PHE A 227 -3.73 0.64 -1.88
C PHE A 227 -4.46 1.61 -0.94
N PHE A 228 -5.68 2.06 -1.26
CA PHE A 228 -6.44 2.88 -0.32
C PHE A 228 -6.63 2.15 1.03
N GLY A 229 -6.41 2.84 2.14
CA GLY A 229 -6.47 2.25 3.47
C GLY A 229 -5.30 1.33 3.82
N GLU A 230 -4.23 1.26 3.02
CA GLU A 230 -3.05 0.42 3.29
C GLU A 230 -1.81 1.29 3.54
N TRP A 231 -1.22 1.21 4.75
CA TRP A 231 0.11 1.72 5.12
C TRP A 231 0.47 3.16 4.70
N GLY A 232 -0.53 4.01 4.48
CA GLY A 232 -0.31 5.39 4.04
C GLY A 232 0.29 5.52 2.64
N HIS A 233 0.17 4.50 1.77
CA HIS A 233 0.76 4.49 0.42
C HIS A 233 0.48 5.79 -0.36
N ARG A 234 -0.76 6.31 -0.31
CA ARG A 234 -1.12 7.56 -1.00
C ARG A 234 -0.29 8.75 -0.54
N TRP A 235 -0.06 8.90 0.77
CA TRP A 235 0.74 10.00 1.30
C TRP A 235 2.20 9.90 0.85
N LEU A 236 2.76 8.69 0.94
CA LEU A 236 4.15 8.42 0.53
C LEU A 236 4.34 8.64 -0.98
N ASP A 237 3.37 8.21 -1.80
CA ASP A 237 3.37 8.42 -3.24
C ASP A 237 3.33 9.90 -3.60
N LEU A 238 2.47 10.69 -2.95
CA LEU A 238 2.43 12.14 -3.16
C LEU A 238 3.73 12.83 -2.76
N LYS A 239 4.33 12.43 -1.62
CA LYS A 239 5.61 12.98 -1.17
C LYS A 239 6.73 12.72 -2.15
N ARG A 240 6.95 11.46 -2.54
CA ARG A 240 8.08 11.08 -3.42
C ARG A 240 7.93 11.62 -4.85
N THR A 241 6.70 11.87 -5.30
CA THR A 241 6.42 12.43 -6.63
C THR A 241 6.30 13.96 -6.63
N GLY A 242 6.38 14.61 -5.46
CA GLY A 242 6.23 16.06 -5.34
C GLY A 242 4.80 16.58 -5.50
N LYS A 243 3.79 15.70 -5.59
CA LYS A 243 2.38 16.05 -5.83
C LYS A 243 1.57 16.38 -4.56
N VAL A 244 2.21 16.51 -3.39
CA VAL A 244 1.48 16.78 -2.13
C VAL A 244 0.71 18.09 -2.20
N ASN A 245 1.35 19.17 -2.65
CA ASN A 245 0.74 20.50 -2.70
C ASN A 245 -0.39 20.55 -3.73
N ASP A 246 -0.20 19.94 -4.90
CA ASP A 246 -1.22 19.86 -5.96
C ASP A 246 -2.53 19.26 -5.45
N VAL A 247 -2.45 18.32 -4.50
CA VAL A 247 -3.61 17.64 -3.92
C VAL A 247 -4.13 18.34 -2.67
N LEU A 248 -3.26 18.77 -1.76
CA LEU A 248 -3.69 19.26 -0.45
C LEU A 248 -4.03 20.76 -0.42
N LEU A 249 -3.43 21.60 -1.26
CA LEU A 249 -3.79 23.01 -1.33
C LEU A 249 -5.27 23.22 -1.70
N PRO A 250 -5.84 22.54 -2.71
CA PRO A 250 -7.26 22.70 -3.02
C PRO A 250 -8.19 22.13 -1.94
N LEU A 251 -7.77 21.06 -1.25
CA LEU A 251 -8.60 20.36 -0.26
C LEU A 251 -8.57 21.00 1.14
N LYS A 252 -7.47 21.66 1.50
CA LYS A 252 -7.20 22.19 2.85
C LYS A 252 -6.64 23.62 2.79
N SER A 253 -7.11 24.42 1.84
CA SER A 253 -6.56 25.76 1.55
C SER A 253 -6.42 26.67 2.77
N ALA A 254 -7.31 26.55 3.77
CA ALA A 254 -7.27 27.36 4.98
C ALA A 254 -6.24 26.91 6.02
N THR A 255 -5.79 25.65 5.99
CA THR A 255 -4.99 25.04 7.06
C THR A 255 -3.71 24.36 6.59
N TRP A 256 -3.55 24.13 5.29
CA TRP A 256 -2.39 23.46 4.73
C TRP A 256 -1.18 24.40 4.65
N ASN A 257 -0.08 24.01 5.29
CA ASN A 257 1.23 24.62 5.10
C ASN A 257 2.16 23.63 4.39
N MET A 258 3.03 24.11 3.48
CA MET A 258 4.01 23.24 2.82
C MET A 258 4.98 22.55 3.80
N ASN A 259 5.20 23.14 4.97
CA ASN A 259 5.99 22.54 6.06
C ASN A 259 5.32 21.29 6.66
N ASP A 260 4.00 21.12 6.51
CA ASP A 260 3.25 19.95 6.96
C ASP A 260 3.51 18.68 6.14
N THR A 261 4.38 18.79 5.12
CA THR A 261 4.91 17.63 4.39
C THR A 261 5.81 16.76 5.26
N LEU A 262 6.37 17.29 6.35
CA LEU A 262 7.14 16.56 7.36
C LEU A 262 6.38 16.54 8.67
N TYR A 263 6.39 15.41 9.39
CA TYR A 263 5.82 15.35 10.73
C TYR A 263 6.69 16.12 11.72
N PRO A 264 6.13 16.74 12.76
CA PRO A 264 6.93 17.29 13.84
C PRO A 264 7.73 16.17 14.52
N ILE A 265 8.97 16.47 14.90
CA ILE A 265 9.70 15.64 15.86
C ILE A 265 8.94 15.75 17.19
N PRO A 266 8.65 14.63 17.88
CA PRO A 266 7.88 14.65 19.12
C PRO A 266 8.48 15.63 20.14
N PHE A 267 7.63 16.45 20.74
CA PHE A 267 8.03 17.53 21.65
C PHE A 267 8.98 17.06 22.76
N TYR A 268 8.68 15.89 23.36
CA TYR A 268 9.51 15.30 24.41
C TYR A 268 10.94 14.96 23.96
N GLU A 269 11.11 14.52 22.69
CA GLU A 269 12.43 14.22 22.13
C GLU A 269 13.26 15.50 21.94
N ILE A 270 12.63 16.58 21.46
CA ILE A 270 13.27 17.91 21.34
C ILE A 270 13.71 18.43 22.71
N GLN A 271 12.89 18.24 23.75
CA GLN A 271 13.21 18.70 25.10
C GLN A 271 14.36 17.94 25.76
N THR A 272 14.49 16.64 25.47
CA THR A 272 15.45 15.77 26.17
C THR A 272 16.76 15.56 25.40
N ASN A 273 16.78 15.85 24.10
CA ASN A 273 17.97 15.73 23.27
C ASN A 273 18.29 17.04 22.55
N PHE A 274 19.19 17.82 23.15
CA PHE A 274 19.62 19.13 22.65
C PHE A 274 20.35 19.09 21.29
N ASN A 275 20.67 17.91 20.75
CA ASN A 275 21.23 17.76 19.41
C ASN A 275 20.14 17.64 18.32
N LEU A 276 18.87 17.50 18.70
CA LEU A 276 17.76 17.46 17.75
C LEU A 276 17.31 18.88 17.40
N VAL A 277 17.12 19.10 16.10
CA VAL A 277 16.56 20.34 15.57
C VAL A 277 15.19 20.03 14.98
N GLN A 278 14.19 20.81 15.35
CA GLN A 278 12.82 20.63 14.87
C GLN A 278 12.72 20.85 13.34
N ASN A 279 11.77 20.17 12.70
CA ASN A 279 11.43 20.41 11.30
C ASN A 279 10.90 21.83 11.12
N GLN A 280 11.26 22.46 10.00
CA GLN A 280 10.80 23.82 9.66
C GLN A 280 9.28 23.90 9.75
N GLY A 281 8.76 25.00 10.30
CA GLY A 281 7.31 25.24 10.47
C GLY A 281 6.73 24.73 11.79
N TYR A 282 7.47 23.94 12.57
CA TYR A 282 7.09 23.51 13.91
C TYR A 282 7.96 24.23 14.96
N GLN A 283 7.37 24.47 16.14
CA GLN A 283 8.04 25.05 17.31
C GLN A 283 8.28 23.99 18.38
#